data_AF-A0AAV2H584-F1
#
_entry.id   AF-A0AAV2H584-F1
#
_cell.length_a   1.000
_cell.length_b   1.000
_cell.length_c   1.000
_cell.angle_alpha   90.00
_cell.angle_beta   90.00
_cell.angle_gamma   90.00
#
_symmetry.space_group_name_H-M   'P 1'
#
loop_
_entity.id
_entity.type
_entity.pdbx_description
1 polymer ?
#
loop_
_entity_poly.entity_id
_entity_poly.type
_entity_poly.pdbx_seq_one_letter_code
_entity_poly.pdbx_strand_id
1 'polypeptide(L)'
;YALDRLQKQAVILDKLVEMARAGQDVDLHAVLLEETSDKTLRELWVLCVDQTPLYVHPEKIISVLESKFGPKMAEHFDIKPTRVFHQLMSRVLDVPAYVPDVGKTSIITLHQFMMYFKDGEGLAKMEGIAQELRLMDRLSSGSVDTVIKAILTLREELPGPACLKGMCKILAGGNRETQQSANSYLRIIHRDKTKRDKA
;
A
#
# COMPACT_ATOMS: atom_id res chain seq x y z
N TYR A 1 5.68 -0.29 -17.46
CA TYR A 1 5.83 -1.06 -16.21
C TYR A 1 7.28 -1.38 -15.86
N ALA A 2 8.00 -2.23 -16.62
CA ALA A 2 9.41 -2.53 -16.30
C ALA A 2 10.33 -1.31 -16.45
N LEU A 3 10.13 -0.50 -17.50
CA LEU A 3 10.85 0.75 -17.72
C LEU A 3 10.60 1.76 -16.58
N ASP A 4 9.34 1.94 -16.16
CA ASP A 4 8.99 2.84 -15.05
C ASP A 4 9.65 2.40 -13.74
N ARG A 5 9.68 1.08 -13.47
CA ARG A 5 10.36 0.53 -12.30
C ARG A 5 11.86 0.82 -12.31
N LEU A 6 12.51 0.62 -13.46
CA LEU A 6 13.94 0.93 -13.62
C LEU A 6 14.21 2.44 -13.49
N GLN A 7 13.33 3.29 -14.02
CA GLN A 7 13.44 4.74 -13.85
C GLN A 7 13.30 5.16 -12.38
N LYS A 8 12.32 4.61 -11.64
CA LYS A 8 12.19 4.86 -10.21
C LYS A 8 13.44 4.45 -9.44
N GLN A 9 13.99 3.26 -9.72
CA GLN A 9 15.21 2.78 -9.09
C GLN A 9 16.43 3.64 -9.46
N ALA A 10 16.55 4.09 -10.71
CA ALA A 10 17.62 4.98 -11.15
C ALA A 10 17.59 6.31 -10.39
N VAL A 11 16.42 6.93 -10.23
CA VAL A 11 16.26 8.17 -9.44
C VAL A 11 16.66 7.97 -7.98
N ILE A 12 16.28 6.84 -7.38
CA ILE A 12 16.69 6.49 -6.01
C ILE A 12 18.22 6.37 -5.93
N LEU A 13 18.85 5.67 -6.88
CA LEU A 13 20.30 5.48 -6.91
C LEU A 13 21.06 6.79 -7.13
N ASP A 14 20.60 7.65 -8.04
CA ASP A 14 21.21 8.96 -8.30
C ASP A 14 21.20 9.82 -7.03
N LYS A 15 20.07 9.86 -6.32
CA LYS A 15 20.00 10.55 -5.02
C LYS A 15 20.93 9.96 -3.99
N LEU A 16 20.99 8.63 -3.87
CA LEU A 16 21.93 7.99 -2.94
C LEU A 16 23.39 8.33 -3.29
N VAL A 17 23.73 8.46 -4.58
CA VAL A 17 25.07 8.87 -5.04
C VAL A 17 25.35 10.34 -4.72
N GLU A 18 24.38 11.24 -4.91
CA GLU A 18 24.51 12.64 -4.52
C GLU A 18 24.76 12.79 -3.01
N MET A 19 24.00 12.05 -2.21
CA MET A 19 24.15 12.05 -0.76
C MET A 19 25.48 11.43 -0.30
N ALA A 20 25.94 10.36 -0.95
CA ALA A 20 27.25 9.78 -0.69
C ALA A 20 28.40 10.75 -1.03
N ARG A 21 28.21 11.62 -2.03
CA ARG A 21 29.18 12.66 -2.39
C ARG A 21 29.18 13.85 -1.44
N ALA A 22 28.06 14.14 -0.78
CA ALA A 22 27.90 15.28 0.13
C ALA A 22 28.65 15.13 1.48
N GLY A 23 29.12 13.93 1.83
CA GLY A 23 29.89 13.68 3.05
C GLY A 23 29.03 13.29 4.27
N GLN A 24 29.62 13.30 5.48
CA GLN A 24 28.98 12.79 6.71
C GLN A 24 27.97 13.75 7.37
N ASP A 25 27.97 15.03 7.00
CA ASP A 25 27.03 16.03 7.54
C ASP A 25 25.80 16.16 6.64
N VAL A 26 24.86 15.22 6.79
CA VAL A 26 23.53 15.33 6.16
C VAL A 26 22.55 15.94 7.15
N ASP A 27 22.05 17.14 6.85
CA ASP A 27 20.92 17.73 7.58
C ASP A 27 19.61 17.02 7.17
N LEU A 28 19.18 16.07 7.99
CA LEU A 28 17.94 15.34 7.79
C LEU A 28 16.71 16.27 7.73
N HIS A 29 16.69 17.38 8.48
CA HIS A 29 15.57 18.31 8.44
C HIS A 29 15.48 19.04 7.11
N ALA A 30 16.61 19.49 6.55
CA ALA A 30 16.66 20.09 5.23
C ALA A 30 16.16 19.10 4.16
N VAL A 31 16.67 17.86 4.16
CA VAL A 31 16.24 16.82 3.20
C VAL A 31 14.75 16.50 3.35
N LEU A 32 14.24 16.38 4.58
CA LEU A 32 12.81 16.13 4.82
C LEU A 32 11.91 17.25 4.30
N LEU A 33 12.34 18.51 4.43
CA LEU A 33 11.61 19.68 3.94
C LEU A 33 11.58 19.73 2.41
N GLU A 34 12.64 19.26 1.74
CA GLU A 34 12.68 19.15 0.28
C GLU A 34 11.82 18.00 -0.25
N GLU A 35 11.80 16.85 0.44
CA GLU A 35 11.11 15.65 -0.02
C GLU A 35 9.58 15.70 0.16
N THR A 36 9.08 16.36 1.21
CA THR A 36 7.63 16.45 1.45
C THR A 36 7.24 17.68 2.28
N SER A 37 6.08 18.25 1.97
CA SER A 37 5.44 19.30 2.79
C SER A 37 4.62 18.73 3.97
N ASP A 38 4.31 17.43 3.95
CA ASP A 38 3.48 16.76 4.96
C ASP A 38 4.23 16.62 6.30
N LYS A 39 3.77 17.37 7.30
CA LYS A 39 4.33 17.36 8.65
C LYS A 39 4.22 15.99 9.32
N THR A 40 3.12 15.27 9.15
CA THR A 40 2.89 13.97 9.79
C THR A 40 3.82 12.90 9.22
N LEU A 41 4.10 12.92 7.92
CA LEU A 41 5.09 12.03 7.31
C LEU A 41 6.51 12.31 7.80
N ARG A 42 6.88 13.59 7.94
CA ARG A 42 8.18 13.97 8.53
C ARG A 42 8.30 13.51 9.97
N GLU A 43 7.30 13.77 10.80
CA GLU A 43 7.29 13.32 12.21
C GLU A 43 7.35 11.80 12.33
N LEU A 44 6.65 11.07 11.46
CA LEU A 44 6.70 9.62 11.44
C LEU A 44 8.11 9.14 11.09
N TRP A 45 8.76 9.73 10.08
CA TRP A 45 10.12 9.36 9.71
C TRP A 45 11.12 9.62 10.83
N VAL A 46 11.05 10.79 11.47
CA VAL A 46 11.93 11.16 12.60
C VAL A 46 11.80 10.16 13.76
N LEU A 47 10.60 9.63 14.02
CA LEU A 47 10.42 8.60 15.07
C LEU A 47 11.00 7.23 14.69
N CYS A 48 11.21 6.98 13.40
CA CYS A 48 11.78 5.74 12.92
C CYS A 48 13.31 5.77 12.95
N VAL A 49 13.94 6.93 13.09
CA VAL A 49 15.40 7.11 12.97
C VAL A 49 15.98 7.65 14.27
N ASP A 50 17.02 7.00 14.81
CA ASP A 50 17.54 7.36 16.12
C ASP A 50 18.53 8.55 16.09
N GLN A 51 19.21 8.85 14.95
CA GLN A 51 20.18 9.96 14.85
C GLN A 51 20.23 10.67 13.47
N THR A 52 20.56 9.98 12.37
CA THR A 52 20.74 10.55 11.00
C THR A 52 20.40 9.63 9.81
N PRO A 53 19.91 8.38 9.94
CA PRO A 53 19.89 7.50 8.79
C PRO A 53 18.77 7.88 7.80
N LEU A 54 19.18 8.02 6.54
CA LEU A 54 18.31 8.17 5.37
C LEU A 54 17.69 6.84 4.94
N TYR A 55 17.80 5.83 5.79
CA TYR A 55 17.21 4.53 5.61
C TYR A 55 16.82 3.96 6.97
N VAL A 56 15.85 3.05 6.96
CA VAL A 56 15.41 2.37 8.16
C VAL A 56 14.93 0.96 7.79
N HIS A 57 15.05 0.04 8.74
CA HIS A 57 14.47 -1.29 8.59
C HIS A 57 12.93 -1.23 8.67
N PRO A 58 12.19 -1.94 7.82
CA PRO A 58 10.73 -1.87 7.80
C PRO A 58 10.10 -2.26 9.14
N GLU A 59 10.72 -3.13 9.94
CA GLU A 59 10.26 -3.50 11.30
C GLU A 59 10.14 -2.29 12.21
N LYS A 60 11.09 -1.35 12.14
CA LYS A 60 11.06 -0.14 12.96
C LYS A 60 9.91 0.78 12.51
N ILE A 61 9.67 0.91 11.21
CA ILE A 61 8.51 1.65 10.69
C ILE A 61 7.20 0.99 11.17
N ILE A 62 7.08 -0.33 11.03
CA ILE A 62 5.90 -1.09 11.47
C ILE A 62 5.66 -0.87 12.96
N SER A 63 6.69 -0.98 13.80
CA SER A 63 6.57 -0.77 15.24
C SER A 63 6.05 0.62 15.60
N VAL A 64 6.55 1.67 14.93
CA VAL A 64 6.07 3.05 15.14
C VAL A 64 4.62 3.19 14.65
N LEU A 65 4.28 2.60 13.50
CA LEU A 65 2.92 2.62 12.96
C LEU A 65 1.93 1.88 13.88
N GLU A 66 2.31 0.73 14.43
CA GLU A 66 1.52 -0.03 15.40
C GLU A 66 1.26 0.80 16.65
N SER A 67 2.29 1.45 17.20
CA SER A 67 2.14 2.29 18.38
C SER A 67 1.25 3.51 18.13
N LYS A 68 1.37 4.17 16.97
CA LYS A 68 0.64 5.43 16.68
C LYS A 68 -0.75 5.22 16.11
N PHE A 69 -0.91 4.25 15.21
CA PHE A 69 -2.13 4.08 14.40
C PHE A 69 -2.81 2.73 14.64
N GLY A 70 -2.15 1.77 15.28
CA GLY A 70 -2.69 0.44 15.57
C GLY A 70 -4.03 0.48 16.33
N PRO A 71 -4.14 1.20 17.46
CA PRO A 71 -5.40 1.26 18.23
C PRO A 71 -6.56 1.82 17.41
N LYS A 72 -6.34 2.98 16.76
CA LYS A 72 -7.37 3.62 15.92
C LYS A 72 -7.80 2.70 14.76
N MET A 73 -6.86 2.00 14.13
CA MET A 73 -7.20 1.05 13.07
C MET A 73 -8.02 -0.13 13.57
N ALA A 74 -7.66 -0.71 14.73
CA ALA A 74 -8.38 -1.84 15.30
C ALA A 74 -9.83 -1.48 15.67
N GLU A 75 -10.08 -0.23 16.05
CA GLU A 75 -11.44 0.26 16.36
C GLU A 75 -12.29 0.49 15.11
N HIS A 76 -11.70 1.01 14.03
CA HIS A 76 -12.45 1.44 12.84
C HIS A 76 -12.53 0.36 11.75
N PHE A 77 -11.57 -0.56 11.73
CA PHE A 77 -11.46 -1.60 10.72
C PHE A 77 -11.44 -2.97 11.38
N ASP A 78 -12.30 -3.87 10.88
CA ASP A 78 -12.34 -5.28 11.27
C ASP A 78 -11.18 -6.08 10.62
N ILE A 79 -9.96 -5.58 10.78
CA ILE A 79 -8.71 -6.15 10.24
C ILE A 79 -7.60 -5.93 11.26
N LYS A 80 -6.73 -6.93 11.42
CA LYS A 80 -5.49 -6.79 12.20
C LYS A 80 -4.62 -5.66 11.63
N PRO A 81 -4.32 -4.59 12.39
CA PRO A 81 -3.51 -3.46 11.91
C PRO A 81 -2.16 -3.88 11.34
N THR A 82 -1.54 -4.90 11.95
CA THR A 82 -0.25 -5.47 11.50
C THR A 82 -0.27 -5.91 10.03
N ARG A 83 -1.39 -6.46 9.54
CA ARG A 83 -1.57 -6.85 8.13
C ARG A 83 -1.62 -5.64 7.20
N VAL A 84 -2.22 -4.54 7.65
CA VAL A 84 -2.23 -3.27 6.91
C VAL A 84 -0.81 -2.72 6.78
N PHE A 85 -0.04 -2.74 7.87
CA PHE A 85 1.34 -2.25 7.87
C PHE A 85 2.29 -3.12 7.05
N HIS A 86 2.15 -4.45 7.09
CA HIS A 86 2.91 -5.35 6.20
C HIS A 86 2.57 -5.10 4.73
N GLN A 87 1.29 -4.89 4.40
CA GLN A 87 0.88 -4.56 3.04
C GLN A 87 1.42 -3.21 2.60
N LEU A 88 1.46 -2.23 3.50
CA LEU A 88 2.09 -0.93 3.25
C LEU A 88 3.58 -1.09 2.94
N MET A 89 4.33 -1.84 3.75
CA MET A 89 5.75 -2.10 3.49
C MET A 89 5.97 -2.81 2.16
N SER A 90 5.11 -3.77 1.81
CA SER A 90 5.15 -4.45 0.51
C SER A 90 5.04 -3.46 -0.65
N ARG A 91 4.16 -2.45 -0.54
CA ARG A 91 3.97 -1.42 -1.57
C ARG A 91 5.12 -0.41 -1.63
N VAL A 92 5.65 0.00 -0.48
CA VAL A 92 6.79 0.92 -0.40
C VAL A 92 8.05 0.28 -0.99
N LEU A 93 8.28 -1.01 -0.70
CA LEU A 93 9.40 -1.79 -1.24
C LEU A 93 9.17 -2.29 -2.68
N ASP A 94 7.97 -2.11 -3.22
CA ASP A 94 7.55 -2.62 -4.54
C ASP A 94 7.72 -4.14 -4.71
N VAL A 95 7.50 -4.90 -3.61
CA VAL A 95 7.58 -6.36 -3.55
C VAL A 95 6.19 -7.01 -3.43
N PRO A 96 6.00 -8.27 -3.88
CA PRO A 96 4.69 -8.93 -3.83
C PRO A 96 4.10 -9.08 -2.43
N ALA A 97 4.96 -9.37 -1.45
CA ALA A 97 4.59 -9.49 -0.04
C ALA A 97 5.83 -9.25 0.84
N TYR A 98 5.62 -8.51 1.93
CA TYR A 98 6.60 -8.32 2.99
C TYR A 98 6.47 -9.41 4.05
N VAL A 99 7.56 -10.13 4.31
CA VAL A 99 7.63 -11.15 5.36
C VAL A 99 8.75 -10.77 6.33
N PRO A 100 8.46 -10.43 7.60
CA PRO A 100 9.45 -9.96 8.56
C PRO A 100 10.66 -10.89 8.73
N ASP A 101 10.44 -12.22 8.75
CA ASP A 101 11.53 -13.19 8.97
C ASP A 101 12.52 -13.31 7.81
N VAL A 102 12.08 -13.00 6.58
CA VAL A 102 12.91 -12.99 5.36
C VAL A 102 13.45 -11.58 5.08
N GLY A 103 12.75 -10.56 5.59
CA GLY A 103 13.01 -9.14 5.35
C GLY A 103 14.13 -8.51 6.18
N LYS A 104 14.89 -9.29 6.99
CA LYS A 104 15.95 -8.76 7.85
C LYS A 104 17.08 -8.02 7.11
N THR A 105 17.22 -8.26 5.80
CA THR A 105 18.18 -7.54 4.94
C THR A 105 17.55 -6.37 4.17
N SER A 106 16.24 -6.18 4.28
CA SER A 106 15.52 -5.11 3.58
C SER A 106 15.73 -3.78 4.30
N ILE A 107 15.95 -2.74 3.51
CA ILE A 107 16.02 -1.35 3.96
C ILE A 107 15.04 -0.52 3.14
N ILE A 108 14.41 0.45 3.79
CA ILE A 108 13.59 1.46 3.12
C ILE A 108 14.34 2.78 3.23
N THR A 109 14.64 3.40 2.10
CA THR A 109 15.25 4.74 2.09
C THR A 109 14.19 5.82 2.30
N LEU A 110 14.62 6.98 2.81
CA LEU A 110 13.78 8.16 2.99
C LEU A 110 13.09 8.51 1.67
N HIS A 111 13.86 8.54 0.58
CA HIS A 111 13.31 8.86 -0.73
C HIS A 111 12.27 7.84 -1.19
N GLN A 112 12.51 6.53 -1.02
CA GLN A 112 11.51 5.49 -1.34
C GLN A 112 10.21 5.68 -0.55
N PHE A 113 10.34 5.93 0.76
CA PHE A 113 9.21 6.15 1.63
C PHE A 113 8.42 7.41 1.21
N MET A 114 9.09 8.54 1.04
CA MET A 114 8.43 9.80 0.67
C MET A 114 7.84 9.74 -0.73
N MET A 115 8.54 9.14 -1.69
CA MET A 115 8.05 8.96 -3.05
C MET A 115 6.75 8.15 -3.10
N TYR A 116 6.60 7.12 -2.25
CA TYR A 116 5.34 6.37 -2.16
C TYR A 116 4.16 7.26 -1.75
N PHE A 117 4.39 8.27 -0.90
CA PHE A 117 3.35 9.16 -0.41
C PHE A 117 3.17 10.46 -1.21
N LYS A 118 4.15 10.85 -2.03
CA LYS A 118 4.22 12.14 -2.76
C LYS A 118 2.98 12.48 -3.60
N ASP A 119 2.38 11.48 -4.25
CA ASP A 119 1.26 11.66 -5.19
C ASP A 119 -0.11 11.30 -4.59
N GLY A 120 -0.33 11.44 -3.27
CA GLY A 120 -1.64 11.11 -2.70
C GLY A 120 -1.91 11.63 -1.31
N GLU A 121 -2.89 11.01 -0.64
CA GLU A 121 -3.45 11.46 0.65
C GLU A 121 -2.53 11.17 1.87
N GLY A 122 -1.21 11.08 1.67
CA GLY A 122 -0.25 10.75 2.71
C GLY A 122 -0.64 9.48 3.46
N LEU A 123 -0.75 9.58 4.78
CA LEU A 123 -1.09 8.44 5.64
C LEU A 123 -2.52 7.90 5.47
N ALA A 124 -3.44 8.63 4.82
CA ALA A 124 -4.78 8.09 4.53
C ALA A 124 -4.73 6.92 3.52
N LYS A 125 -3.62 6.75 2.78
CA LYS A 125 -3.36 5.53 2.00
C LYS A 125 -3.46 4.25 2.83
N MET A 126 -3.22 4.31 4.15
CA MET A 126 -3.40 3.16 5.02
C MET A 126 -4.87 2.76 5.19
N GLU A 127 -5.79 3.72 5.22
CA GLU A 127 -7.23 3.45 5.25
C GLU A 127 -7.68 2.77 3.96
N GLY A 128 -7.16 3.23 2.81
CA GLY A 128 -7.38 2.58 1.52
C GLY A 128 -6.87 1.13 1.49
N ILE A 129 -5.68 0.87 2.06
CA ILE A 129 -5.16 -0.50 2.21
C ILE A 129 -6.07 -1.35 3.10
N ALA A 130 -6.53 -0.81 4.23
CA ALA A 130 -7.43 -1.52 5.13
C ALA A 130 -8.76 -1.85 4.42
N GLN A 131 -9.36 -0.91 3.70
CA GLN A 131 -10.58 -1.17 2.93
C GLN A 131 -10.39 -2.26 1.87
N GLU A 132 -9.27 -2.24 1.15
CA GLU A 132 -8.94 -3.26 0.14
C GLU A 132 -8.78 -4.65 0.76
N LEU A 133 -8.02 -4.76 1.86
CA LEU A 133 -7.86 -6.02 2.58
C LEU A 133 -9.22 -6.57 3.07
N ARG A 134 -10.11 -5.68 3.53
CA ARG A 134 -11.43 -6.05 4.06
C ARG A 134 -12.30 -6.60 2.95
N LEU A 135 -12.27 -5.94 1.80
CA LEU A 135 -12.98 -6.36 0.62
C LEU A 135 -12.46 -7.72 0.13
N MET A 136 -11.14 -7.92 0.09
CA MET A 136 -10.56 -9.21 -0.28
C MET A 136 -10.99 -10.36 0.64
N ASP A 137 -11.02 -10.14 1.95
CA ASP A 137 -11.46 -11.16 2.91
C ASP A 137 -12.93 -11.52 2.70
N ARG A 138 -13.78 -10.51 2.42
CA ARG A 138 -15.21 -10.75 2.14
C ARG A 138 -15.43 -11.46 0.81
N LEU A 139 -14.69 -11.09 -0.24
CA LEU A 139 -14.73 -11.76 -1.55
C LEU A 139 -14.22 -13.20 -1.48
N SER A 140 -13.31 -13.49 -0.55
CA SER A 140 -12.75 -14.83 -0.33
C SER A 140 -13.53 -15.63 0.72
N SER A 141 -14.61 -15.07 1.27
CA SER A 141 -15.40 -15.77 2.29
C SER A 141 -16.19 -16.94 1.69
N GLY A 142 -16.43 -17.98 2.49
CA GLY A 142 -17.30 -19.09 2.10
C GLY A 142 -18.79 -18.75 2.07
N SER A 143 -19.18 -17.54 2.50
CA SER A 143 -20.57 -17.11 2.61
C SER A 143 -21.02 -16.39 1.34
N VAL A 144 -22.05 -16.94 0.70
CA VAL A 144 -22.68 -16.39 -0.52
C VAL A 144 -23.12 -14.94 -0.31
N ASP A 145 -23.85 -14.68 0.77
CA ASP A 145 -24.38 -13.36 1.12
C ASP A 145 -23.26 -12.35 1.37
N THR A 146 -22.18 -12.76 2.04
CA THR A 146 -21.03 -11.90 2.32
C THR A 146 -20.29 -11.51 1.04
N VAL A 147 -20.10 -12.46 0.12
CA VAL A 147 -19.49 -12.20 -1.20
C VAL A 147 -20.35 -11.27 -2.04
N ILE A 148 -21.67 -11.51 -2.11
CA ILE A 148 -22.58 -10.66 -2.89
C ILE A 148 -22.61 -9.23 -2.32
N LYS A 149 -22.74 -9.09 -1.00
CA LYS A 149 -22.68 -7.76 -0.34
C LYS A 149 -21.36 -7.04 -0.63
N ALA A 150 -20.23 -7.77 -0.63
CA ALA A 150 -18.93 -7.20 -0.98
C ALA A 150 -18.89 -6.70 -2.43
N ILE A 151 -19.42 -7.47 -3.39
CA ILE A 151 -19.50 -7.04 -4.80
C ILE A 151 -20.39 -5.79 -4.92
N LEU A 152 -21.52 -5.74 -4.22
CA LEU A 152 -22.43 -4.59 -4.25
C LEU A 152 -21.80 -3.32 -3.66
N THR A 153 -20.90 -3.44 -2.67
CA THR A 153 -20.21 -2.26 -2.11
C THR A 153 -19.28 -1.57 -3.10
N LEU A 154 -18.82 -2.25 -4.14
CA LEU A 154 -17.96 -1.67 -5.18
C LEU A 154 -18.69 -0.73 -6.13
N ARG A 155 -20.03 -0.79 -6.16
CA ARG A 155 -20.88 0.06 -7.00
C ARG A 155 -20.39 0.04 -8.46
N GLU A 156 -19.89 1.16 -8.97
CA GLU A 156 -19.37 1.31 -10.33
C GLU A 156 -17.88 1.69 -10.35
N GLU A 157 -17.19 1.59 -9.22
CA GLU A 157 -15.76 1.91 -9.14
C GLU A 157 -14.92 0.71 -9.55
N LEU A 158 -13.80 0.95 -10.25
CA LEU A 158 -12.88 -0.12 -10.61
C LEU A 158 -12.16 -0.61 -9.33
N PRO A 159 -12.23 -1.92 -8.99
CA PRO A 159 -11.60 -2.41 -7.79
C PRO A 159 -10.08 -2.57 -8.03
N GLY A 160 -9.32 -2.55 -6.94
CA GLY A 160 -7.88 -2.78 -7.00
C GLY A 160 -7.52 -4.15 -7.63
N PRO A 161 -6.30 -4.30 -8.20
CA PRO A 161 -5.89 -5.52 -8.91
C PRO A 161 -6.05 -6.81 -8.11
N ALA A 162 -5.87 -6.76 -6.79
CA ALA A 162 -6.02 -7.93 -5.93
C ALA A 162 -7.49 -8.37 -5.79
N CYS A 163 -8.41 -7.42 -5.68
CA CYS A 163 -9.86 -7.67 -5.67
C CYS A 163 -10.35 -8.20 -7.02
N LEU A 164 -9.82 -7.69 -8.15
CA LEU A 164 -10.09 -8.24 -9.49
C LEU A 164 -9.68 -9.72 -9.59
N LYS A 165 -8.50 -10.08 -9.08
CA LYS A 165 -8.09 -11.50 -9.00
C LYS A 165 -9.05 -12.33 -8.14
N GLY A 166 -9.55 -11.78 -7.04
CA GLY A 166 -10.60 -12.39 -6.22
C GLY A 166 -11.89 -12.64 -7.02
N MET A 167 -12.32 -11.67 -7.82
CA MET A 167 -13.47 -11.82 -8.72
C MET A 167 -13.27 -12.89 -9.78
N CYS A 168 -12.07 -12.99 -10.37
CA CYS A 168 -11.74 -14.07 -11.30
C CYS A 168 -11.91 -15.45 -10.66
N LYS A 169 -11.51 -15.62 -9.38
CA LYS A 169 -11.71 -16.87 -8.64
C LYS A 169 -13.20 -17.17 -8.42
N ILE A 170 -13.99 -16.15 -8.06
CA ILE A 170 -15.45 -16.28 -7.93
C ILE A 170 -16.08 -16.71 -9.26
N LEU A 171 -15.66 -16.12 -10.37
CA LEU A 171 -16.16 -16.52 -11.70
C LEU A 171 -15.76 -17.95 -12.06
N ALA A 172 -14.53 -18.36 -11.75
CA ALA A 172 -14.02 -19.68 -12.12
C ALA A 172 -14.60 -20.84 -11.29
N GLY A 173 -14.91 -20.61 -10.00
CA GLY A 173 -15.31 -21.70 -9.10
C GLY A 173 -16.30 -21.31 -8.00
N GLY A 174 -16.87 -20.11 -8.05
CA GLY A 174 -17.93 -19.69 -7.15
C GLY A 174 -19.25 -20.40 -7.42
N ASN A 175 -20.21 -20.26 -6.51
CA ASN A 175 -21.57 -20.72 -6.75
C ASN A 175 -22.26 -19.84 -7.81
N ARG A 176 -23.40 -20.31 -8.33
CA ARG A 176 -24.12 -19.65 -9.43
C ARG A 176 -24.52 -18.20 -9.11
N GLU A 177 -24.89 -17.92 -7.86
CA GLU A 177 -25.34 -16.58 -7.44
C GLU A 177 -24.18 -15.58 -7.35
N THR A 178 -23.05 -15.97 -6.75
CA THR A 178 -21.84 -15.13 -6.68
C THR A 178 -21.23 -14.94 -8.06
N GLN A 179 -21.23 -15.97 -8.91
CA GLN A 179 -20.83 -15.85 -10.32
C GLN A 179 -21.70 -14.83 -11.07
N GLN A 180 -23.02 -14.90 -10.92
CA GLN A 180 -23.94 -13.98 -11.56
C GLN A 180 -23.75 -12.54 -11.07
N SER A 181 -23.58 -12.35 -9.76
CA SER A 181 -23.29 -11.05 -9.16
C SER A 181 -21.97 -10.46 -9.70
N ALA A 182 -20.88 -11.24 -9.69
CA ALA A 182 -19.57 -10.83 -10.19
C ALA A 182 -19.60 -10.49 -11.69
N ASN A 183 -20.26 -11.31 -12.50
CA ASN A 183 -20.40 -11.07 -13.95
C ASN A 183 -21.21 -9.80 -14.23
N SER A 184 -22.29 -9.58 -13.47
CA SER A 184 -23.13 -8.39 -13.62
C SER A 184 -22.34 -7.12 -13.31
N TYR A 185 -21.59 -7.12 -12.21
CA TYR A 185 -20.71 -6.00 -11.85
C TYR A 185 -19.61 -5.76 -12.91
N LEU A 186 -18.91 -6.81 -13.37
CA LEU A 186 -17.86 -6.65 -14.37
C LEU A 186 -18.40 -6.16 -15.72
N ARG A 187 -19.64 -6.50 -16.09
CA ARG A 187 -20.32 -5.93 -17.26
C ARG A 187 -20.59 -4.43 -17.10
N ILE A 188 -20.91 -3.96 -15.90
CA ILE A 188 -21.09 -2.53 -15.61
C ILE A 188 -19.75 -1.80 -15.80
N ILE A 189 -18.68 -2.32 -15.20
CA ILE A 189 -17.32 -1.75 -15.36
C ILE A 189 -16.87 -1.77 -16.83
N HIS A 190 -17.14 -2.86 -17.57
CA HIS A 190 -16.76 -2.98 -18.98
C HIS A 190 -17.47 -1.98 -19.89
N ARG A 191 -18.68 -1.53 -19.53
CA ARG A 191 -19.43 -0.50 -20.28
C ARG A 191 -18.80 0.88 -20.13
N ASP A 192 -18.09 1.13 -19.04
CA ASP A 192 -17.36 2.38 -18.82
C ASP A 192 -15.96 2.29 -19.44
N LYS A 193 -15.82 2.85 -20.65
CA LYS A 193 -14.57 2.83 -21.43
C LYS A 193 -13.38 3.41 -20.65
N THR A 194 -13.61 4.43 -19.81
CA THR A 194 -12.54 5.09 -19.05
C THR A 194 -12.02 4.24 -17.90
N LYS A 195 -12.89 3.43 -17.28
CA LYS A 195 -12.50 2.49 -16.23
C LYS A 195 -11.92 1.21 -16.81
N ARG A 196 -12.47 0.72 -17.93
CA ARG A 196 -11.96 -0.45 -18.66
C ARG A 196 -10.52 -0.26 -19.10
N ASP A 197 -10.18 0.89 -19.68
CA ASP A 197 -8.84 1.15 -20.21
C ASP A 197 -7.80 1.40 -19.07
N LYS A 198 -8.24 1.49 -17.81
CA LYS A 198 -7.40 1.59 -16.59
C LYS A 198 -7.19 0.25 -15.87
N ALA A 199 -7.97 -0.79 -16.21
CA ALA A 199 -7.94 -2.11 -15.58
C ALA A 199 -6.88 -3.02 -16.21
#